data_AF-A0A960IQ95-F1
#
_entry.id   AF-A0A960IQ95-F1
#
_cell.length_a   1.000
_cell.length_b   1.000
_cell.length_c   1.000
_cell.angle_alpha   90.00
_cell.angle_beta   90.00
_cell.angle_gamma   90.00
#
_symmetry.space_group_name_H-M   'P 1'
#
loop_
_entity.id
_entity.type
_entity.pdbx_description
1 polymer ?
#
loop_
_entity_poly.entity_id
_entity_poly.type
_entity_poly.pdbx_seq_one_letter_code
_entity_poly.pdbx_strand_id
1 'polypeptide(L)'
;MPAEPDHPDEADSAEGADSAEPLLHRHVSFLSDYGRDDEFVGVVHSVLKALAPGVEVTDVTHGVAPFDVRGASLTLARSVQYLCPGVVLAVVDPGVGTDRRAVAIEVGDGSSYLVGPDNGLLAPAVSMVGGATRAVVLDNTEHHLPAPGPTFDGRDVFAPAAALLCRGMALEDLGTEIDPVSLLPGTLPLSRSEPDGLHAEVLWVDRFGNVQLNLDPEELEGFGTRLSVTVQGTPTTAERVDTFGSVPPGGLGLLIDSYGLVALVADRASASEVTGLLAGDAVVLSGSGDSAPPGSATEMPVRLGATRRAEPVGREGAVGREGAVGREGAVGQAGAVGQEGAAGREGDEQ
;
A
#
# COMPACT_ATOMS: atom_id res chain seq x y z
N MET A 1 -82.61 -14.37 -36.32
CA MET A 1 -81.14 -14.29 -36.48
C MET A 1 -80.78 -12.89 -36.97
N PRO A 2 -79.62 -12.33 -36.65
CA PRO A 2 -78.99 -12.23 -35.32
C PRO A 2 -78.45 -10.80 -35.07
N ALA A 3 -78.03 -10.49 -33.85
CA ALA A 3 -76.81 -9.72 -33.52
C ALA A 3 -76.76 -9.46 -32.00
N GLU A 4 -75.97 -10.28 -31.29
CA GLU A 4 -75.36 -9.90 -30.03
C GLU A 4 -74.21 -8.91 -30.32
N PRO A 5 -73.95 -7.91 -29.46
CA PRO A 5 -72.69 -7.21 -29.46
C PRO A 5 -71.73 -7.78 -28.40
N ASP A 6 -70.53 -8.08 -28.88
CA ASP A 6 -69.32 -8.50 -28.18
C ASP A 6 -68.97 -7.63 -26.97
N HIS A 7 -68.54 -8.30 -25.90
CA HIS A 7 -67.70 -7.75 -24.85
C HIS A 7 -66.25 -7.65 -25.35
N PRO A 8 -65.58 -6.48 -25.25
CA PRO A 8 -64.13 -6.46 -25.22
C PRO A 8 -63.63 -6.69 -23.79
N ASP A 9 -62.67 -7.60 -23.70
CA ASP A 9 -61.91 -8.06 -22.55
C ASP A 9 -61.02 -6.92 -22.02
N GLU A 10 -61.32 -6.37 -20.85
CA GLU A 10 -60.42 -5.49 -20.09
C GLU A 10 -59.49 -6.37 -19.24
N ALA A 11 -58.37 -6.78 -19.82
CA ALA A 11 -57.27 -7.39 -19.08
C ALA A 11 -55.93 -7.15 -19.79
N ASP A 12 -55.47 -5.90 -19.83
CA ASP A 12 -54.03 -5.64 -19.82
C ASP A 12 -53.72 -4.23 -19.33
N SER A 13 -53.40 -4.11 -18.04
CA SER A 13 -52.76 -2.92 -17.49
C SER A 13 -52.01 -3.30 -16.22
N ALA A 14 -50.93 -4.05 -16.42
CA ALA A 14 -49.88 -4.24 -15.42
C ALA A 14 -48.49 -4.38 -16.07
N GLU A 15 -48.17 -3.55 -17.06
CA GLU A 15 -46.79 -3.31 -17.48
C GLU A 15 -46.33 -1.95 -16.97
N GLY A 16 -45.70 -1.97 -15.80
CA GLY A 16 -45.18 -0.79 -15.13
C GLY A 16 -44.37 -1.17 -13.89
N ALA A 17 -43.50 -2.17 -14.01
CA ALA A 17 -42.55 -2.56 -12.98
C ALA A 17 -41.12 -2.46 -13.54
N ASP A 18 -40.50 -1.31 -13.25
CA ASP A 18 -39.07 -1.13 -12.98
C ASP A 18 -38.08 -1.91 -13.88
N SER A 19 -37.89 -1.44 -15.12
CA SER A 19 -36.75 -1.88 -15.95
C SER A 19 -35.53 -1.01 -15.63
N ALA A 20 -34.98 -1.15 -14.41
CA ALA A 20 -33.64 -0.63 -14.13
C ALA A 20 -32.65 -1.31 -15.10
N GLU A 21 -31.86 -0.52 -15.83
CA GLU A 21 -30.85 -1.07 -16.74
C GLU A 21 -29.92 -2.03 -15.98
N PRO A 22 -29.55 -3.18 -16.58
CA PRO A 22 -28.73 -4.16 -15.90
C PRO A 22 -27.35 -3.59 -15.59
N LEU A 23 -26.95 -3.63 -14.32
CA LEU A 23 -25.62 -3.22 -13.89
C LEU A 23 -24.54 -4.12 -14.52
N LEU A 24 -23.48 -3.50 -15.05
CA LEU A 24 -22.26 -4.18 -15.47
C LEU A 24 -21.53 -4.78 -14.25
N HIS A 25 -21.42 -4.02 -13.17
CA HIS A 25 -20.87 -4.48 -11.89
C HIS A 25 -21.91 -4.32 -10.78
N ARG A 26 -22.15 -5.41 -10.04
CA ARG A 26 -23.16 -5.45 -8.98
C ARG A 26 -22.65 -5.06 -7.60
N HIS A 27 -21.34 -5.00 -7.40
CA HIS A 27 -20.75 -4.82 -6.08
C HIS A 27 -19.91 -3.56 -6.00
N VAL A 28 -20.08 -2.82 -4.91
CA VAL A 28 -19.17 -1.76 -4.47
C VAL A 28 -18.61 -2.16 -3.10
N SER A 29 -17.31 -2.37 -3.01
CA SER A 29 -16.64 -2.52 -1.71
C SER A 29 -16.19 -1.16 -1.21
N PHE A 30 -16.52 -0.79 0.03
CA PHE A 30 -16.27 0.55 0.55
C PHE A 30 -15.36 0.54 1.80
N LEU A 31 -14.26 1.28 1.74
CA LEU A 31 -13.33 1.51 2.84
C LEU A 31 -13.16 3.02 3.09
N SER A 32 -13.18 3.47 4.35
CA SER A 32 -12.82 4.86 4.69
C SER A 32 -12.34 5.06 6.12
N ASP A 33 -11.99 6.29 6.48
CA ASP A 33 -11.70 6.76 7.84
C ASP A 33 -12.85 7.59 8.45
N TYR A 34 -14.06 7.51 7.87
CA TYR A 34 -15.21 8.32 8.27
C TYR A 34 -15.82 7.93 9.62
N GLY A 35 -15.48 6.76 10.17
CA GLY A 35 -16.19 6.19 11.29
C GLY A 35 -17.63 5.78 10.92
N ARG A 36 -18.41 5.47 11.95
CA ARG A 36 -19.85 5.14 11.83
C ARG A 36 -20.75 5.98 12.75
N ASP A 37 -20.18 6.97 13.41
CA ASP A 37 -20.90 7.80 14.38
C ASP A 37 -21.69 8.92 13.68
N ASP A 38 -21.16 9.45 12.57
CA ASP A 38 -21.76 10.50 11.76
C ASP A 38 -22.38 9.95 10.45
N GLU A 39 -23.04 10.81 9.68
CA GLU A 39 -23.84 10.44 8.50
C GLU A 39 -23.02 10.09 7.25
N PHE A 40 -21.71 10.36 7.22
CA PHE A 40 -20.90 10.33 6.00
C PHE A 40 -21.04 9.03 5.19
N VAL A 41 -20.94 7.87 5.85
CA VAL A 41 -21.07 6.55 5.19
C VAL A 41 -22.47 6.34 4.64
N GLY A 42 -23.50 6.67 5.44
CA GLY A 42 -24.90 6.53 5.03
C GLY A 42 -25.26 7.41 3.83
N VAL A 43 -24.68 8.61 3.75
CA VAL A 43 -24.83 9.51 2.60
C VAL A 43 -24.16 8.93 1.36
N VAL A 44 -22.92 8.41 1.46
CA VAL A 44 -22.24 7.73 0.34
C VAL A 44 -23.05 6.54 -0.17
N HIS A 45 -23.55 5.69 0.73
CA HIS A 45 -24.43 4.57 0.38
C HIS A 45 -25.70 5.03 -0.34
N SER A 46 -26.28 6.15 0.09
CA SER A 46 -27.49 6.71 -0.52
C SER A 46 -27.21 7.21 -1.94
N VAL A 47 -26.06 7.86 -2.17
CA VAL A 47 -25.63 8.29 -3.51
C VAL A 47 -25.42 7.08 -4.43
N LEU A 48 -24.71 6.05 -3.97
CA LEU A 48 -24.49 4.83 -4.74
C LEU A 48 -25.81 4.18 -5.18
N LYS A 49 -26.76 4.01 -4.24
CA LYS A 49 -28.07 3.40 -4.51
C LYS A 49 -28.96 4.25 -5.41
N ALA A 50 -28.87 5.58 -5.29
CA ALA A 50 -29.65 6.49 -6.13
C ALA A 50 -29.17 6.48 -7.60
N LEU A 51 -27.85 6.40 -7.82
CA LEU A 51 -27.26 6.47 -9.15
C LEU A 51 -27.15 5.10 -9.83
N ALA A 52 -27.01 4.03 -9.05
CA ALA A 52 -26.99 2.64 -9.50
C ALA A 52 -27.97 1.77 -8.68
N PRO A 53 -29.28 1.82 -8.98
CA PRO A 53 -30.27 0.97 -8.32
C PRO A 53 -29.91 -0.51 -8.46
N GLY A 54 -29.88 -1.23 -7.34
CA GLY A 54 -29.52 -2.65 -7.29
C GLY A 54 -28.04 -2.94 -7.01
N VAL A 55 -27.20 -1.92 -6.83
CA VAL A 55 -25.81 -2.13 -6.38
C VAL A 55 -25.77 -2.61 -4.93
N GLU A 56 -24.97 -3.64 -4.68
CA GLU A 56 -24.70 -4.17 -3.36
C GLU A 56 -23.44 -3.51 -2.80
N VAL A 57 -23.58 -2.82 -1.67
CA VAL A 57 -22.45 -2.15 -1.00
C VAL A 57 -21.95 -3.02 0.16
N THR A 58 -20.68 -3.41 0.09
CA THR A 58 -19.98 -4.15 1.13
C THR A 58 -19.00 -3.22 1.82
N ASP A 59 -19.29 -2.83 3.06
CA ASP A 59 -18.33 -2.06 3.84
C ASP A 59 -17.19 -2.98 4.31
N VAL A 60 -15.98 -2.73 3.81
CA VAL A 60 -14.76 -3.40 4.29
C VAL A 60 -14.47 -2.92 5.72
N THR A 61 -14.37 -1.61 5.91
CA THR A 61 -14.30 -0.94 7.22
C THR A 61 -14.41 0.57 7.06
N HIS A 62 -14.95 1.24 8.08
CA HIS A 62 -14.87 2.70 8.22
C HIS A 62 -14.09 3.12 9.47
N GLY A 63 -13.44 2.15 10.12
CA GLY A 63 -12.69 2.34 11.36
C GLY A 63 -11.18 2.55 11.13
N VAL A 64 -10.76 2.93 9.93
CA VAL A 64 -9.37 3.38 9.74
C VAL A 64 -9.16 4.65 10.56
N ALA A 65 -7.98 4.79 11.17
CA ALA A 65 -7.66 5.99 11.92
C ALA A 65 -7.74 7.23 11.01
N PRO A 66 -8.28 8.36 11.47
CA PRO A 66 -8.38 9.57 10.67
C PRO A 66 -7.03 9.93 10.04
N PHE A 67 -7.04 10.20 8.73
CA PHE A 67 -5.87 10.60 7.95
C PHE A 67 -4.79 9.52 7.75
N ASP A 68 -4.98 8.30 8.25
CA ASP A 68 -4.00 7.22 8.16
C ASP A 68 -4.04 6.51 6.80
N VAL A 69 -3.50 7.20 5.78
CA VAL A 69 -3.40 6.69 4.40
C VAL A 69 -2.64 5.37 4.35
N ARG A 70 -1.61 5.21 5.18
CA ARG A 70 -0.79 3.99 5.23
C ARG A 70 -1.59 2.82 5.80
N GLY A 71 -2.27 3.01 6.92
CA GLY A 71 -3.15 1.99 7.52
C GLY A 71 -4.31 1.62 6.60
N ALA A 72 -4.89 2.59 5.90
CA ALA A 72 -5.91 2.37 4.87
C ALA A 72 -5.37 1.49 3.73
N SER A 73 -4.20 1.84 3.21
CA SER A 73 -3.53 1.14 2.13
C SER A 73 -3.24 -0.32 2.47
N LEU A 74 -2.69 -0.58 3.67
CA LEU A 74 -2.43 -1.93 4.16
C LEU A 74 -3.73 -2.71 4.39
N THR A 75 -4.78 -2.07 4.91
CA THR A 75 -6.09 -2.71 5.09
C THR A 75 -6.70 -3.10 3.74
N LEU A 76 -6.57 -2.26 2.73
CA LEU A 76 -7.06 -2.56 1.40
C LEU A 76 -6.23 -3.67 0.73
N ALA A 77 -4.90 -3.60 0.78
CA ALA A 77 -4.02 -4.62 0.21
C ALA A 77 -4.30 -6.04 0.74
N ARG A 78 -4.62 -6.14 2.03
CA ARG A 78 -4.94 -7.42 2.70
C ARG A 78 -6.33 -7.96 2.39
N SER A 79 -7.24 -7.12 1.90
CA SER A 79 -8.64 -7.49 1.64
C SER A 79 -8.95 -7.64 0.16
N VAL A 80 -8.27 -6.89 -0.72
CA VAL A 80 -8.65 -6.71 -2.13
C VAL A 80 -8.82 -8.01 -2.92
N GLN A 81 -7.98 -9.02 -2.67
CA GLN A 81 -8.04 -10.31 -3.38
C GLN A 81 -9.28 -11.15 -3.02
N TYR A 82 -9.99 -10.79 -1.95
CA TYR A 82 -11.19 -11.48 -1.47
C TYR A 82 -12.48 -10.70 -1.77
N LEU A 83 -12.37 -9.47 -2.28
CA LEU A 83 -13.52 -8.64 -2.58
C LEU A 83 -14.23 -9.16 -3.83
N CYS A 84 -15.55 -9.03 -3.88
CA CYS A 84 -16.32 -9.36 -5.07
C CYS A 84 -15.87 -8.48 -6.24
N PRO A 85 -15.74 -9.02 -7.46
CA PRO A 85 -15.45 -8.20 -8.64
C PRO A 85 -16.46 -7.07 -8.80
N GLY A 86 -15.97 -5.87 -9.10
CA GLY A 86 -16.77 -4.67 -9.21
C GLY A 86 -15.96 -3.42 -8.92
N VAL A 87 -16.53 -2.47 -8.17
CA VAL A 87 -15.84 -1.23 -7.83
C VAL A 87 -15.38 -1.26 -6.38
N VAL A 88 -14.13 -0.94 -6.13
CA VAL A 88 -13.55 -0.76 -4.81
C VAL A 88 -13.41 0.73 -4.58
N LEU A 89 -14.30 1.28 -3.73
CA LEU A 89 -14.26 2.66 -3.29
C LEU A 89 -13.44 2.74 -2.00
N ALA A 90 -12.35 3.49 -2.01
CA ALA A 90 -11.51 3.66 -0.82
C ALA A 90 -11.15 5.13 -0.59
N VAL A 91 -11.56 5.67 0.56
CA VAL A 91 -11.46 7.12 0.83
C VAL A 91 -10.87 7.36 2.21
N VAL A 92 -9.57 7.63 2.25
CA VAL A 92 -8.86 8.25 3.38
C VAL A 92 -8.03 9.37 2.78
N ASP A 93 -8.48 10.61 3.00
CA ASP A 93 -8.07 11.73 2.16
C ASP A 93 -7.79 13.02 2.96
N PRO A 94 -6.62 13.11 3.62
CA PRO A 94 -6.21 14.36 4.27
C PRO A 94 -5.95 15.51 3.27
N GLY A 95 -5.83 15.21 1.98
CA GLY A 95 -5.60 16.19 0.91
C GLY A 95 -6.87 16.65 0.20
N VAL A 96 -8.06 16.34 0.71
CA VAL A 96 -9.33 16.70 0.08
C VAL A 96 -9.42 18.21 -0.18
N GLY A 97 -9.92 18.60 -1.36
CA GLY A 97 -10.03 20.00 -1.77
C GLY A 97 -8.69 20.69 -2.11
N THR A 98 -7.61 19.94 -2.28
CA THR A 98 -6.30 20.42 -2.76
C THR A 98 -6.02 19.95 -4.20
N ASP A 99 -4.80 20.11 -4.69
CA ASP A 99 -4.38 19.70 -6.05
C ASP A 99 -4.19 18.17 -6.20
N ARG A 100 -4.49 17.36 -5.18
CA ARG A 100 -4.39 15.89 -5.26
C ARG A 100 -5.43 15.32 -6.24
N ARG A 101 -5.01 14.42 -7.11
CA ARG A 101 -5.89 13.84 -8.14
C ARG A 101 -6.95 12.93 -7.51
N ALA A 102 -8.20 13.07 -7.92
CA ALA A 102 -9.23 12.04 -7.75
C ALA A 102 -9.08 11.05 -8.91
N VAL A 103 -8.99 9.74 -8.65
CA VAL A 103 -8.70 8.77 -9.73
C VAL A 103 -9.64 7.58 -9.72
N ALA A 104 -9.83 7.02 -10.90
CA ALA A 104 -10.36 5.67 -11.10
C ALA A 104 -9.35 4.85 -11.91
N ILE A 105 -9.12 3.62 -11.46
CA ILE A 105 -8.07 2.73 -11.97
C ILE A 105 -8.71 1.41 -12.36
N GLU A 106 -8.57 1.00 -13.62
CA GLU A 106 -9.01 -0.29 -14.13
C GLU A 106 -7.99 -1.37 -13.81
N VAL A 107 -8.45 -2.51 -13.29
CA VAL A 107 -7.62 -3.67 -12.95
C VAL A 107 -8.27 -4.97 -13.44
N GLY A 108 -7.46 -6.02 -13.58
CA GLY A 108 -7.93 -7.34 -13.99
C GLY A 108 -8.66 -7.31 -15.34
N ASP A 109 -8.14 -6.56 -16.30
CA ASP A 109 -8.66 -6.40 -17.66
C ASP A 109 -10.14 -5.99 -17.73
N GLY A 110 -10.52 -5.00 -16.89
CA GLY A 110 -11.88 -4.46 -16.83
C GLY A 110 -12.83 -5.24 -15.92
N SER A 111 -12.35 -6.25 -15.20
CA SER A 111 -13.18 -6.98 -14.23
C SER A 111 -13.45 -6.19 -12.95
N SER A 112 -12.62 -5.20 -12.62
CA SER A 112 -12.80 -4.35 -11.44
C SER A 112 -12.16 -2.97 -11.60
N TYR A 113 -12.60 -2.04 -10.76
CA TYR A 113 -12.09 -0.67 -10.69
C TYR A 113 -11.74 -0.30 -9.25
N LEU A 114 -10.66 0.45 -9.04
CA LEU A 114 -10.34 1.09 -7.77
C LEU A 114 -10.56 2.60 -7.90
N VAL A 115 -11.35 3.19 -7.00
CA VAL A 115 -11.76 4.59 -7.01
C VAL A 115 -11.40 5.25 -5.69
N GLY A 116 -10.72 6.39 -5.75
CA GLY A 116 -10.29 7.12 -4.55
C GLY A 116 -9.27 8.22 -4.82
N PRO A 117 -8.67 8.78 -3.75
CA PRO A 117 -7.62 9.78 -3.88
C PRO A 117 -6.32 9.14 -4.36
N ASP A 118 -5.62 9.82 -5.27
CA ASP A 118 -4.25 9.49 -5.64
C ASP A 118 -3.28 10.07 -4.61
N ASN A 119 -3.11 9.35 -3.50
CA ASN A 119 -2.25 9.71 -2.39
C ASN A 119 -1.41 8.51 -1.87
N GLY A 120 -1.30 7.45 -2.68
CA GLY A 120 -0.63 6.20 -2.33
C GLY A 120 -1.54 5.13 -1.71
N LEU A 121 -2.79 5.46 -1.34
CA LEU A 121 -3.74 4.52 -0.73
C LEU A 121 -3.97 3.29 -1.62
N LEU A 122 -4.32 3.52 -2.89
CA LEU A 122 -4.76 2.47 -3.82
C LEU A 122 -3.60 1.62 -4.35
N ALA A 123 -2.38 2.14 -4.35
CA ALA A 123 -1.26 1.57 -5.09
C ALA A 123 -0.92 0.11 -4.70
N PRO A 124 -0.77 -0.26 -3.42
CA PRO A 124 -0.54 -1.65 -3.04
C PRO A 124 -1.68 -2.58 -3.46
N ALA A 125 -2.94 -2.14 -3.35
CA ALA A 125 -4.08 -2.93 -3.75
C ALA A 125 -4.09 -3.19 -5.27
N VAL A 126 -3.78 -2.17 -6.08
CA VAL A 126 -3.57 -2.31 -7.54
C VAL A 126 -2.50 -3.35 -7.84
N SER A 127 -1.36 -3.32 -7.14
CA SER A 127 -0.29 -4.32 -7.33
C SER A 127 -0.75 -5.74 -6.98
N MET A 128 -1.51 -5.92 -5.90
CA MET A 128 -1.98 -7.23 -5.43
C MET A 128 -2.98 -7.91 -6.38
N VAL A 129 -3.66 -7.15 -7.24
CA VAL A 129 -4.62 -7.65 -8.24
C VAL A 129 -4.07 -7.70 -9.66
N GLY A 130 -2.74 -7.62 -9.82
CA GLY A 130 -2.06 -7.80 -11.10
C GLY A 130 -1.67 -6.52 -11.83
N GLY A 131 -1.89 -5.35 -11.21
CA GLY A 131 -1.53 -4.05 -11.78
C GLY A 131 -2.70 -3.34 -12.45
N ALA A 132 -2.46 -2.07 -12.80
CA ALA A 132 -3.42 -1.22 -13.49
C ALA A 132 -3.30 -1.36 -15.00
N THR A 133 -4.43 -1.53 -15.67
CA THR A 133 -4.50 -1.55 -17.15
C THR A 133 -4.70 -0.13 -17.68
N ARG A 134 -5.57 0.66 -17.03
CA ARG A 134 -5.91 2.03 -17.40
C ARG A 134 -6.18 2.86 -16.15
N ALA A 135 -6.00 4.18 -16.24
CA ALA A 135 -6.36 5.09 -15.16
C ALA A 135 -6.82 6.44 -15.72
N VAL A 136 -7.75 7.08 -15.01
CA VAL A 136 -8.24 8.44 -15.33
C VAL A 136 -8.23 9.30 -14.07
N VAL A 137 -8.09 10.60 -14.29
CA VAL A 137 -8.45 11.62 -13.30
C VAL A 137 -9.94 11.87 -13.42
N LEU A 138 -10.65 11.91 -12.29
CA LEU A 138 -12.07 12.20 -12.20
C LEU A 138 -12.29 13.73 -12.25
N ASP A 139 -12.00 14.33 -13.40
CA ASP A 139 -12.13 15.77 -13.63
C ASP A 139 -13.30 16.15 -14.56
N ASN A 140 -14.06 15.17 -15.06
CA ASN A 140 -15.32 15.46 -15.76
C ASN A 140 -16.44 15.83 -14.77
N THR A 141 -16.54 17.13 -14.50
CA THR A 141 -17.51 17.68 -13.53
C THR A 141 -18.99 17.45 -13.88
N GLU A 142 -19.34 17.05 -15.10
CA GLU A 142 -20.72 16.72 -15.47
C GLU A 142 -21.25 15.50 -14.70
N HIS A 143 -20.35 14.65 -14.20
CA HIS A 143 -20.68 13.46 -13.43
C HIS A 143 -20.59 13.66 -11.91
N HIS A 144 -20.19 14.85 -11.45
CA HIS A 144 -20.07 15.17 -10.03
C HIS A 144 -21.41 15.64 -9.46
N LEU A 145 -21.64 15.41 -8.17
CA LEU A 145 -22.78 16.02 -7.50
C LEU A 145 -22.53 17.50 -7.25
N PRO A 146 -23.55 18.36 -7.41
CA PRO A 146 -23.49 19.74 -6.96
C PRO A 146 -23.25 19.79 -5.45
N ALA A 147 -22.21 20.50 -5.03
CA ALA A 147 -21.82 20.60 -3.63
C ALA A 147 -21.59 22.06 -3.21
N PRO A 148 -21.86 22.42 -1.94
CA PRO A 148 -21.58 23.76 -1.42
C PRO A 148 -20.08 24.03 -1.25
N GLY A 149 -19.22 23.00 -1.24
CA GLY A 149 -17.77 23.14 -1.09
C GLY A 149 -17.02 21.81 -1.36
N PRO A 150 -15.68 21.84 -1.40
CA PRO A 150 -14.86 20.74 -1.91
C PRO A 150 -14.36 19.77 -0.83
N THR A 151 -15.06 19.66 0.31
CA THR A 151 -14.55 18.93 1.48
C THR A 151 -15.09 17.51 1.59
N PHE A 152 -15.88 17.03 0.62
CA PHE A 152 -16.51 15.72 0.70
C PHE A 152 -16.56 14.98 -0.65
N ASP A 153 -15.40 14.84 -1.28
CA ASP A 153 -15.25 14.11 -2.55
C ASP A 153 -15.76 12.66 -2.49
N GLY A 154 -15.78 12.03 -1.30
CA GLY A 154 -16.46 10.75 -1.09
C GLY A 154 -17.90 10.74 -1.59
N ARG A 155 -18.66 11.80 -1.27
CA ARG A 155 -20.04 12.00 -1.73
C ARG A 155 -20.07 12.58 -3.15
N ASP A 156 -19.23 13.57 -3.42
CA ASP A 156 -19.40 14.46 -4.57
C ASP A 156 -18.76 13.95 -5.86
N VAL A 157 -17.71 13.14 -5.74
CA VAL A 157 -16.86 12.70 -6.87
C VAL A 157 -16.78 11.18 -6.92
N PHE A 158 -16.34 10.55 -5.83
CA PHE A 158 -16.00 9.13 -5.83
C PHE A 158 -17.24 8.21 -5.86
N ALA A 159 -18.27 8.49 -5.05
CA ALA A 159 -19.50 7.69 -5.08
C ALA A 159 -20.25 7.78 -6.42
N PRO A 160 -20.41 8.96 -7.06
CA PRO A 160 -20.96 9.05 -8.41
C PRO A 160 -20.14 8.28 -9.44
N ALA A 161 -18.81 8.45 -9.45
CA ALA A 161 -17.94 7.73 -10.37
C ALA A 161 -18.07 6.20 -10.20
N ALA A 162 -18.07 5.71 -8.96
CA ALA A 162 -18.25 4.29 -8.66
C ALA A 162 -19.62 3.76 -9.14
N ALA A 163 -20.70 4.50 -8.89
CA ALA A 163 -22.03 4.13 -9.36
C ALA A 163 -22.13 4.09 -10.90
N LEU A 164 -21.54 5.06 -11.58
CA LEU A 164 -21.54 5.13 -13.04
C LEU A 164 -20.74 3.99 -13.68
N LEU A 165 -19.58 3.63 -13.11
CA LEU A 165 -18.83 2.43 -13.50
C LEU A 165 -19.65 1.16 -13.30
N CYS A 166 -20.39 1.04 -12.20
CA CYS A 166 -21.32 -0.08 -11.99
C CYS A 166 -22.39 -0.20 -13.08
N ARG A 167 -22.81 0.92 -13.69
CA ARG A 167 -23.73 0.93 -14.84
C ARG A 167 -23.05 0.71 -16.20
N GLY A 168 -21.73 0.54 -16.23
CA GLY A 168 -20.97 0.33 -17.46
C GLY A 168 -20.63 1.60 -18.23
N MET A 169 -20.59 2.77 -17.56
CA MET A 169 -19.97 3.96 -18.14
C MET A 169 -18.50 3.66 -18.49
N ALA A 170 -18.05 4.13 -19.66
CA ALA A 170 -16.67 3.96 -20.06
C ALA A 170 -15.75 4.79 -19.14
N LEU A 171 -14.59 4.23 -18.77
CA LEU A 171 -13.67 4.87 -17.83
C LEU A 171 -13.24 6.27 -18.31
N GLU A 172 -13.01 6.42 -19.62
CA GLU A 172 -12.61 7.67 -20.28
C GLU A 172 -13.67 8.77 -20.23
N ASP A 173 -14.95 8.42 -20.05
CA ASP A 173 -16.03 9.41 -19.92
C ASP A 173 -15.98 10.11 -18.55
N LEU A 174 -15.31 9.52 -17.56
CA LEU A 174 -15.18 10.09 -16.22
C LEU A 174 -14.11 11.18 -16.12
N GLY A 175 -13.23 11.31 -17.11
CA GLY A 175 -12.25 12.39 -17.18
C GLY A 175 -10.93 12.03 -17.86
N THR A 176 -9.90 12.83 -17.58
CA THR A 176 -8.62 12.80 -18.30
C THR A 176 -7.86 11.49 -18.09
N GLU A 177 -7.56 10.77 -19.17
CA GLU A 177 -6.69 9.58 -19.13
C GLU A 177 -5.27 9.91 -18.70
N ILE A 178 -4.70 9.07 -17.84
CA ILE A 178 -3.34 9.18 -17.32
C ILE A 178 -2.60 7.86 -17.44
N ASP A 179 -1.27 7.94 -17.58
CA ASP A 179 -0.40 6.78 -17.48
C ASP A 179 -0.48 6.23 -16.04
N PRO A 180 -0.85 4.95 -15.83
CA PRO A 180 -0.87 4.35 -14.50
C PRO A 180 0.47 4.41 -13.76
N VAL A 181 1.60 4.49 -14.46
CA VAL A 181 2.94 4.67 -13.86
C VAL A 181 3.07 6.02 -13.16
N SER A 182 2.24 7.00 -13.53
CA SER A 182 2.24 8.32 -12.89
C SER A 182 1.53 8.37 -11.53
N LEU A 183 0.79 7.32 -11.15
CA LEU A 183 0.09 7.26 -9.85
C LEU A 183 1.07 7.31 -8.69
N LEU A 184 0.67 7.94 -7.58
CA LEU A 184 1.53 8.00 -6.40
C LEU A 184 1.72 6.60 -5.80
N PRO A 185 2.97 6.16 -5.55
CA PRO A 185 3.24 4.86 -4.99
C PRO A 185 2.84 4.80 -3.51
N GLY A 186 2.48 3.60 -3.04
CA GLY A 186 2.31 3.34 -1.61
C GLY A 186 3.65 3.24 -0.89
N THR A 187 3.67 3.57 0.40
CA THR A 187 4.84 3.40 1.27
C THR A 187 4.70 2.15 2.13
N LEU A 188 5.59 1.18 1.94
CA LEU A 188 5.66 -0.05 2.74
C LEU A 188 7.03 -0.13 3.41
N PRO A 189 7.11 -0.29 4.75
CA PRO A 189 8.40 -0.48 5.41
C PRO A 189 8.94 -1.87 5.08
N LEU A 190 10.24 -1.94 4.85
CA LEU A 190 10.95 -3.20 4.66
C LEU A 190 11.77 -3.54 5.89
N SER A 191 11.74 -4.81 6.27
CA SER A 191 12.62 -5.39 7.27
C SER A 191 14.08 -5.34 6.81
N ARG A 192 15.00 -5.44 7.77
CA ARG A 192 16.44 -5.39 7.53
C ARG A 192 17.17 -6.36 8.43
N SER A 193 18.00 -7.22 7.84
CA SER A 193 18.96 -8.02 8.59
C SER A 193 20.22 -7.19 8.89
N GLU A 194 20.53 -7.04 10.16
CA GLU A 194 21.74 -6.38 10.67
C GLU A 194 22.51 -7.33 11.62
N PRO A 195 23.77 -7.03 11.97
CA PRO A 195 24.58 -7.91 12.82
C PRO A 195 24.00 -8.18 14.22
N ASP A 196 23.15 -7.29 14.73
CA ASP A 196 22.50 -7.38 16.04
C ASP A 196 21.10 -8.02 16.01
N GLY A 197 20.54 -8.25 14.82
CA GLY A 197 19.27 -8.94 14.65
C GLY A 197 18.53 -8.57 13.36
N LEU A 198 17.32 -9.10 13.26
CA LEU A 198 16.35 -8.78 12.22
C LEU A 198 15.50 -7.60 12.70
N HIS A 199 15.71 -6.44 12.10
CA HIS A 199 14.96 -5.21 12.38
C HIS A 199 13.68 -5.22 11.57
N ALA A 200 12.57 -5.06 12.26
CA ALA A 200 11.24 -5.03 11.70
C ALA A 200 10.45 -3.85 12.28
N GLU A 201 9.29 -3.60 11.68
CA GLU A 201 8.33 -2.59 12.08
C GLU A 201 6.97 -3.24 12.25
N VAL A 202 6.21 -2.77 13.24
CA VAL A 202 4.81 -3.14 13.40
C VAL A 202 3.99 -2.53 12.27
N LEU A 203 3.43 -3.38 11.43
CA LEU A 203 2.52 -2.96 10.36
C LEU A 203 1.14 -2.62 10.88
N TRP A 204 0.63 -3.43 11.80
CA TRP A 204 -0.74 -3.34 12.29
C TRP A 204 -0.91 -4.09 13.60
N VAL A 205 -1.82 -3.59 14.44
CA VAL A 205 -2.33 -4.29 15.62
C VAL A 205 -3.79 -4.63 15.40
N ASP A 206 -4.13 -5.90 15.46
CA ASP A 206 -5.51 -6.35 15.27
C ASP A 206 -6.40 -6.11 16.50
N ARG A 207 -7.69 -6.40 16.35
CA ARG A 207 -8.68 -6.23 17.44
C ARG A 207 -8.40 -7.12 18.66
N PHE A 208 -7.70 -8.23 18.49
CA PHE A 208 -7.31 -9.12 19.58
C PHE A 208 -6.01 -8.68 20.25
N GLY A 209 -5.32 -7.68 19.68
CA GLY A 209 -4.04 -7.19 20.14
C GLY A 209 -2.84 -7.96 19.59
N ASN A 210 -3.04 -8.76 18.53
CA ASN A 210 -1.93 -9.39 17.82
C ASN A 210 -1.18 -8.33 17.02
N VAL A 211 0.15 -8.41 17.02
CA VAL A 211 1.04 -7.40 16.44
C VAL A 211 1.65 -7.98 15.17
N GLN A 212 1.11 -7.60 14.02
CA GLN A 212 1.64 -8.01 12.71
C GLN A 212 2.90 -7.22 12.39
N LEU A 213 3.97 -7.92 12.01
CA LEU A 213 5.26 -7.35 11.64
C LEU A 213 5.42 -7.33 10.12
N ASN A 214 6.30 -6.48 9.60
CA ASN A 214 6.68 -6.47 8.19
C ASN A 214 7.70 -7.57 7.83
N LEU A 215 7.47 -8.77 8.37
CA LEU A 215 8.37 -9.90 8.22
C LEU A 215 7.72 -11.03 7.43
N ASP A 216 8.43 -11.47 6.41
CA ASP A 216 8.13 -12.70 5.69
C ASP A 216 8.56 -13.92 6.55
N PRO A 217 7.79 -15.03 6.55
CA PRO A 217 8.16 -16.24 7.27
C PRO A 217 9.54 -16.80 6.93
N GLU A 218 10.01 -16.63 5.68
CA GLU A 218 11.32 -17.05 5.21
C GLU A 218 12.46 -16.34 5.97
N GLU A 219 12.23 -15.09 6.39
CA GLU A 219 13.21 -14.31 7.16
C GLU A 219 13.46 -14.90 8.57
N LEU A 220 12.56 -15.77 9.05
CA LEU A 220 12.72 -16.50 10.31
C LEU A 220 13.37 -17.88 10.17
N GLU A 221 13.64 -18.38 8.97
CA GLU A 221 14.17 -19.76 8.79
C GLU A 221 15.53 -19.98 9.48
N GLY A 222 16.37 -18.95 9.55
CA GLY A 222 17.67 -19.00 10.23
C GLY A 222 17.61 -18.96 11.76
N PHE A 223 16.41 -18.74 12.34
CA PHE A 223 16.23 -18.60 13.78
C PHE A 223 15.70 -19.90 14.41
N GLY A 224 16.15 -20.16 15.65
CA GLY A 224 15.65 -21.27 16.45
C GLY A 224 14.18 -21.13 16.86
N THR A 225 13.66 -22.08 17.64
CA THR A 225 12.27 -22.05 18.13
C THR A 225 12.01 -20.91 19.10
N ARG A 226 13.04 -20.41 19.78
CA ARG A 226 12.92 -19.34 20.78
C ARG A 226 13.74 -18.13 20.35
N LEU A 227 13.08 -16.97 20.30
CA LEU A 227 13.68 -15.71 19.88
C LEU A 227 13.61 -14.68 21.01
N SER A 228 14.60 -13.80 21.03
CA SER A 228 14.53 -12.55 21.79
C SER A 228 13.90 -11.49 20.90
N VAL A 229 12.75 -10.97 21.31
CA VAL A 229 12.04 -9.87 20.69
C VAL A 229 12.31 -8.63 21.52
N THR A 230 13.08 -7.70 20.98
CA THR A 230 13.45 -6.47 21.68
C THR A 230 12.48 -5.36 21.32
N VAL A 231 11.72 -4.91 22.33
CA VAL A 231 10.72 -3.86 22.21
C VAL A 231 11.18 -2.66 23.03
N GLN A 232 11.34 -1.49 22.41
CA GLN A 232 11.80 -0.27 23.08
C GLN A 232 13.07 -0.49 23.94
N GLY A 233 14.01 -1.31 23.44
CA GLY A 233 15.25 -1.66 24.13
C GLY A 233 15.12 -2.73 25.23
N THR A 234 13.94 -3.26 25.48
CA THR A 234 13.70 -4.32 26.46
C THR A 234 13.52 -5.67 25.77
N PRO A 235 14.43 -6.65 25.97
CA PRO A 235 14.31 -7.97 25.38
C PRO A 235 13.23 -8.79 26.09
N THR A 236 12.31 -9.37 25.32
CA THR A 236 11.30 -10.32 25.78
C THR A 236 11.44 -11.61 24.99
N THR A 237 11.23 -12.75 25.62
CA THR A 237 11.22 -14.04 24.88
C THR A 237 9.89 -14.22 24.16
N ALA A 238 9.93 -14.64 22.89
CA ALA A 238 8.81 -15.27 22.20
C ALA A 238 9.19 -16.64 21.64
N GLU A 239 8.22 -17.56 21.59
CA GLU A 239 8.39 -18.88 20.97
C GLU A 239 7.70 -18.93 19.61
N ARG A 240 8.36 -19.52 18.61
CA ARG A 240 7.73 -19.80 17.31
C ARG A 240 6.68 -20.87 17.50
N VAL A 241 5.46 -20.59 17.06
CA VAL A 241 4.31 -21.47 17.22
C VAL A 241 3.47 -21.48 15.95
N ASP A 242 2.81 -22.61 15.69
CA ASP A 242 1.96 -22.74 14.49
C ASP A 242 0.56 -22.16 14.70
N THR A 243 0.09 -22.08 15.95
CA THR A 243 -1.27 -21.63 16.29
C THR A 243 -1.30 -20.89 17.61
N PHE A 244 -2.36 -20.10 17.83
CA PHE A 244 -2.63 -19.43 19.11
C PHE A 244 -2.69 -20.40 20.30
N GLY A 245 -3.15 -21.63 20.11
CA GLY A 245 -3.26 -22.64 21.18
C GLY A 245 -1.93 -23.24 21.62
N SER A 246 -0.87 -23.02 20.85
CA SER A 246 0.48 -23.51 21.11
C SER A 246 1.35 -22.48 21.84
N VAL A 247 0.84 -21.26 22.07
CA VAL A 247 1.55 -20.22 22.83
C VAL A 247 1.74 -20.69 24.28
N PRO A 248 2.96 -20.58 24.86
CA PRO A 248 3.18 -20.95 26.25
C PRO A 248 2.24 -20.18 27.19
N PRO A 249 1.72 -20.80 28.26
CA PRO A 249 0.81 -20.13 29.19
C PRO A 249 1.38 -18.82 29.73
N GLY A 250 0.67 -17.71 29.50
CA GLY A 250 1.11 -16.36 29.87
C GLY A 250 2.36 -15.82 29.13
N GLY A 251 2.79 -16.49 28.07
CA GLY A 251 3.94 -16.12 27.25
C GLY A 251 3.57 -15.43 25.93
N LEU A 252 4.61 -15.15 25.14
CA LEU A 252 4.49 -14.62 23.78
C LEU A 252 4.82 -15.70 22.74
N GLY A 253 4.11 -15.64 21.62
CA GLY A 253 4.33 -16.47 20.44
C GLY A 253 4.64 -15.64 19.20
N LEU A 254 5.43 -16.20 18.29
CA LEU A 254 5.56 -15.73 16.92
C LEU A 254 4.92 -16.76 16.00
N LEU A 255 3.92 -16.36 15.22
CA LEU A 255 3.24 -17.23 14.28
C LEU A 255 3.07 -16.55 12.92
N ILE A 256 2.71 -17.33 11.90
CA ILE A 256 2.31 -16.82 10.59
C ILE A 256 0.81 -16.57 10.64
N ASP A 257 0.38 -15.33 10.43
CA ASP A 257 -1.03 -14.98 10.48
C ASP A 257 -1.77 -15.31 9.17
N SER A 258 -3.07 -15.02 9.13
CA SER A 258 -3.92 -15.29 7.96
C SER A 258 -3.55 -14.48 6.72
N TYR A 259 -2.70 -13.47 6.84
CA TYR A 259 -2.19 -12.65 5.75
C TYR A 259 -0.78 -13.10 5.31
N GLY A 260 -0.24 -14.18 5.89
CA GLY A 260 1.04 -14.75 5.51
C GLY A 260 2.24 -14.03 6.10
N LEU A 261 2.06 -13.09 7.03
CA LEU A 261 3.14 -12.36 7.68
C LEU A 261 3.36 -12.88 9.10
N VAL A 262 4.56 -12.64 9.63
CA VAL A 262 4.85 -12.95 11.03
C VAL A 262 4.08 -12.00 11.94
N ALA A 263 3.39 -12.56 12.93
CA ALA A 263 2.72 -11.82 13.99
C ALA A 263 3.21 -12.25 15.38
N LEU A 264 3.40 -11.27 16.25
CA LEU A 264 3.61 -11.47 17.68
C LEU A 264 2.26 -11.54 18.39
N VAL A 265 2.05 -12.61 19.14
CA VAL A 265 0.79 -12.96 19.81
C VAL A 265 1.05 -13.28 21.28
N ALA A 266 0.01 -13.24 22.12
CA ALA A 266 0.09 -13.61 23.53
C ALA A 266 -0.97 -14.67 23.88
N ASP A 267 -0.69 -15.54 24.85
CA ASP A 267 -1.66 -16.56 25.29
C ASP A 267 -2.89 -15.89 25.90
N ARG A 268 -4.01 -15.90 25.14
CA ARG A 268 -5.31 -15.35 25.54
C ARG A 268 -5.23 -13.91 26.08
N ALA A 269 -4.30 -13.12 25.55
CA ALA A 269 -4.07 -11.74 25.92
C ALA A 269 -3.70 -10.90 24.69
N SER A 270 -3.72 -9.59 24.84
CA SER A 270 -3.23 -8.66 23.81
C SER A 270 -1.71 -8.59 23.87
N ALA A 271 -1.03 -8.99 22.79
CA ALA A 271 0.42 -8.85 22.68
C ALA A 271 0.83 -7.37 22.68
N SER A 272 0.03 -6.50 22.04
CA SER A 272 0.20 -5.06 22.06
C SER A 272 0.14 -4.48 23.48
N GLU A 273 -0.81 -4.91 24.32
CA GLU A 273 -0.89 -4.45 25.73
C GLU A 273 0.27 -4.98 26.58
N VAL A 274 0.65 -6.24 26.37
CA VAL A 274 1.76 -6.88 27.11
C VAL A 274 3.11 -6.22 26.79
N THR A 275 3.32 -5.85 25.53
CA THR A 275 4.60 -5.32 25.04
C THR A 275 4.64 -3.80 24.94
N GLY A 276 3.49 -3.14 24.90
CA GLY A 276 3.37 -1.72 24.60
C GLY A 276 3.55 -1.36 23.12
N LEU A 277 3.64 -2.34 22.22
CA LEU A 277 3.82 -2.12 20.78
C LEU A 277 2.57 -1.54 20.13
N LEU A 278 2.77 -0.51 19.31
CA LEU A 278 1.76 0.12 18.46
C LEU A 278 2.20 0.05 16.99
N ALA A 279 1.26 0.31 16.07
CA ALA A 279 1.59 0.42 14.65
C ALA A 279 2.65 1.51 14.42
N GLY A 280 3.67 1.18 13.62
CA GLY A 280 4.83 2.03 13.37
C GLY A 280 6.02 1.83 14.31
N ASP A 281 5.86 1.09 15.41
CA ASP A 281 6.97 0.83 16.33
C ASP A 281 8.02 -0.11 15.72
N ALA A 282 9.29 0.16 16.01
CA ALA A 282 10.40 -0.71 15.65
C ALA A 282 10.56 -1.86 16.63
N VAL A 283 10.88 -3.05 16.11
CA VAL A 283 11.17 -4.26 16.87
C VAL A 283 12.39 -4.96 16.31
N VAL A 284 13.22 -5.55 17.17
CA VAL A 284 14.40 -6.32 16.75
C VAL A 284 14.29 -7.76 17.22
N LEU A 285 14.36 -8.71 16.29
CA LEU A 285 14.34 -10.13 16.57
C LEU A 285 15.77 -10.67 16.51
N SER A 286 16.22 -11.33 17.57
CA SER A 286 17.52 -11.99 17.63
C SER A 286 17.37 -13.41 18.16
N GLY A 287 18.32 -14.29 17.82
CA GLY A 287 18.34 -15.65 18.37
C GLY A 287 18.44 -15.60 19.90
N SER A 288 17.52 -16.26 20.61
CA SER A 288 17.72 -16.45 22.04
C SER A 288 18.93 -17.37 22.22
N GLY A 289 19.87 -17.00 23.08
CA GLY A 289 21.23 -17.56 23.15
C GLY A 289 21.39 -19.03 23.54
N ASP A 290 20.46 -19.93 23.20
CA ASP A 290 20.60 -21.39 23.37
C ASP A 290 21.26 -22.10 22.18
N SER A 291 21.81 -21.34 21.22
CA SER A 291 22.82 -21.85 20.31
C SER A 291 23.97 -20.86 20.14
N ALA A 292 24.90 -20.86 21.09
CA ALA A 292 26.27 -20.58 20.70
C ALA A 292 26.68 -21.65 19.67
N PRO A 293 27.18 -21.31 18.47
CA PRO A 293 27.73 -22.31 17.58
C PRO A 293 28.88 -23.02 18.31
N PRO A 294 29.01 -24.36 18.22
CA PRO A 294 30.17 -25.05 18.79
C PRO A 294 31.41 -24.47 18.10
N GLY A 295 32.26 -23.83 18.88
CA GLY A 295 33.37 -23.05 18.36
C GLY A 295 34.27 -23.87 17.45
N SER A 296 34.65 -23.28 16.32
CA SER A 296 35.99 -23.47 15.78
C SER A 296 36.72 -22.14 15.91
N ALA A 297 37.57 -22.05 16.91
CA ALA A 297 38.60 -21.03 16.97
C ALA A 297 39.57 -21.25 15.79
N THR A 298 39.89 -20.18 15.06
CA THR A 298 41.26 -19.98 14.59
C THR A 298 41.56 -18.49 14.69
N GLU A 299 42.42 -18.16 15.65
CA GLU A 299 43.05 -16.85 15.78
C GLU A 299 43.88 -16.53 14.53
N MET A 300 43.76 -15.31 14.02
CA MET A 300 44.81 -14.68 13.23
C MET A 300 45.07 -13.28 13.83
N PRO A 301 46.15 -13.09 14.61
CA PRO A 301 46.51 -11.77 15.10
C PRO A 301 47.11 -10.94 13.96
N VAL A 302 46.35 -9.96 13.46
CA VAL A 302 46.91 -8.91 12.59
C VAL A 302 47.65 -7.92 13.50
N ARG A 303 48.98 -8.06 13.56
CA ARG A 303 49.85 -7.02 14.12
C ARG A 303 50.02 -5.91 13.08
N LEU A 304 49.32 -4.80 13.26
CA LEU A 304 49.65 -3.52 12.60
C LEU A 304 50.93 -2.97 13.23
N GLY A 305 52.07 -3.30 12.62
CA GLY A 305 53.36 -2.71 12.95
C GLY A 305 53.41 -1.25 12.53
N ALA A 306 53.58 -0.36 13.51
CA ALA A 306 53.83 1.06 13.31
C ALA A 306 55.10 1.28 12.47
N THR A 307 54.96 1.96 11.33
CA THR A 307 56.09 2.47 10.56
C THR A 307 56.78 3.60 11.33
N ARG A 308 57.97 3.33 11.87
CA ARG A 308 58.97 4.35 12.22
C ARG A 308 59.92 4.54 11.04
N ARG A 309 60.25 5.80 10.76
CA ARG A 309 61.21 6.26 9.74
C ARG A 309 62.67 5.98 10.10
N ALA A 310 63.50 6.07 9.04
CA ALA A 310 64.96 6.24 8.94
C ALA A 310 65.80 4.95 9.00
N GLU A 311 66.83 4.70 8.20
CA GLU A 311 67.48 5.27 7.00
C GLU A 311 68.51 4.18 6.50
N PRO A 312 69.24 4.36 5.37
CA PRO A 312 69.58 3.27 4.44
C PRO A 312 71.02 2.73 4.52
N VAL A 313 71.22 1.43 4.26
CA VAL A 313 72.46 0.76 3.79
C VAL A 313 72.03 -0.65 3.30
N GLY A 314 72.44 -1.27 2.20
CA GLY A 314 73.43 -1.02 1.16
C GLY A 314 73.24 -2.04 0.02
N ARG A 315 73.99 -1.82 -1.06
CA ARG A 315 74.00 -2.58 -2.33
C ARG A 315 74.43 -4.04 -2.16
N GLU A 316 73.85 -4.96 -2.94
CA GLU A 316 74.57 -5.86 -3.87
C GLU A 316 73.63 -6.82 -4.64
N GLY A 317 73.99 -7.13 -5.91
CA GLY A 317 73.59 -8.32 -6.67
C GLY A 317 72.22 -8.26 -7.38
N ALA A 318 72.05 -7.68 -8.56
CA ALA A 318 72.55 -8.06 -9.89
C ALA A 318 71.75 -9.17 -10.62
N VAL A 319 71.26 -8.75 -11.81
CA VAL A 319 71.01 -9.49 -13.06
C VAL A 319 69.68 -10.24 -13.23
N GLY A 320 68.92 -9.81 -14.26
CA GLY A 320 68.11 -10.75 -15.04
C GLY A 320 66.92 -10.20 -15.84
N ARG A 321 67.18 -9.36 -16.85
CA ARG A 321 66.55 -9.30 -18.21
C ARG A 321 65.02 -9.18 -18.37
N GLU A 322 64.58 -8.06 -18.98
CA GLU A 322 63.98 -7.95 -20.35
C GLU A 322 62.48 -8.28 -20.38
N GLY A 323 61.57 -7.47 -20.93
CA GLY A 323 61.67 -6.22 -21.68
C GLY A 323 60.28 -5.76 -22.19
N ALA A 324 60.27 -4.60 -22.85
CA ALA A 324 59.29 -4.03 -23.79
C ALA A 324 57.85 -3.76 -23.27
N VAL A 325 57.38 -2.53 -23.06
CA VAL A 325 57.18 -1.34 -23.94
C VAL A 325 55.98 -1.44 -24.89
N GLY A 326 55.00 -0.54 -24.64
CA GLY A 326 54.11 0.12 -25.61
C GLY A 326 53.35 1.22 -24.82
N ARG A 327 53.62 2.53 -24.95
CA ARG A 327 53.31 3.48 -26.05
C ARG A 327 51.87 3.33 -26.55
N GLU A 328 51.07 4.36 -26.81
CA GLU A 328 51.07 5.82 -26.62
C GLU A 328 49.72 6.25 -27.23
N GLY A 329 49.20 7.43 -26.86
CA GLY A 329 48.17 8.11 -27.65
C GLY A 329 46.96 8.56 -26.81
N ALA A 330 46.47 9.80 -26.78
CA ALA A 330 46.84 11.13 -27.26
C ALA A 330 45.51 11.89 -27.47
N VAL A 331 45.42 13.12 -26.92
CA VAL A 331 44.73 14.30 -27.49
C VAL A 331 43.17 14.26 -27.49
N GLY A 332 42.43 15.34 -27.18
CA GLY A 332 42.78 16.74 -26.98
C GLY A 332 41.56 17.58 -26.54
N GLN A 333 41.84 18.83 -26.17
CA GLN A 333 40.90 19.89 -25.83
C GLN A 333 40.20 20.47 -27.09
N ALA A 334 39.02 21.08 -26.92
CA ALA A 334 38.84 22.55 -26.93
C ALA A 334 37.40 23.00 -27.27
N GLY A 335 36.89 23.97 -26.47
CA GLY A 335 36.00 25.08 -26.87
C GLY A 335 34.53 24.76 -27.20
N ALA A 336 33.57 25.68 -27.18
CA ALA A 336 33.46 27.07 -26.75
C ALA A 336 31.99 27.53 -26.99
N VAL A 337 31.45 28.38 -26.10
CA VAL A 337 30.52 29.53 -26.36
C VAL A 337 29.02 29.32 -26.68
N GLY A 338 28.20 30.15 -25.99
CA GLY A 338 26.93 30.78 -26.46
C GLY A 338 25.70 30.52 -25.57
N GLN A 339 25.29 31.43 -24.66
CA GLN A 339 24.25 32.50 -24.80
C GLN A 339 22.84 31.96 -25.18
N GLU A 340 21.68 32.39 -24.66
CA GLU A 340 21.15 33.63 -24.04
C GLU A 340 19.78 33.30 -23.40
N GLY A 341 19.32 33.96 -22.32
CA GLY A 341 18.35 35.08 -22.35
C GLY A 341 17.11 34.73 -21.49
N ALA A 342 16.27 35.61 -20.93
CA ALA A 342 16.22 37.06 -20.78
C ALA A 342 15.14 37.35 -19.69
N ALA A 343 15.29 38.39 -18.87
CA ALA A 343 14.18 38.97 -18.10
C ALA A 343 14.51 40.42 -17.69
N GLY A 344 13.52 41.31 -17.85
CA GLY A 344 13.53 42.65 -17.26
C GLY A 344 13.07 43.75 -18.22
N ARG A 345 11.80 44.13 -18.12
CA ARG A 345 11.30 45.44 -18.56
C ARG A 345 10.48 46.05 -17.42
N GLU A 346 10.99 47.15 -16.88
CA GLU A 346 10.25 48.21 -16.18
C GLU A 346 10.47 49.50 -16.96
N GLY A 347 9.47 50.39 -16.95
CA GLY A 347 9.63 51.79 -17.38
C GLY A 347 8.35 52.41 -17.94
N ASP A 348 7.64 53.13 -17.07
CA ASP A 348 6.70 54.22 -17.38
C ASP A 348 7.38 55.33 -18.19
N GLU A 349 6.62 56.01 -19.07
CA GLU A 349 6.34 57.46 -19.02
C GLU A 349 5.77 58.00 -20.36
N GLN A 350 4.74 58.86 -20.20
CA GLN A 350 4.09 59.82 -21.13
C GLN A 350 2.99 59.34 -22.07
#